data_AF-A0A4Y2UII0-F1
#
_entry.id   AF-A0A4Y2UII0-F1
#
_cell.length_a   1.000
_cell.length_b   1.000
_cell.length_c   1.000
_cell.angle_alpha   90.00
_cell.angle_beta   90.00
_cell.angle_gamma   90.00
#
_symmetry.space_group_name_H-M   'P 1'
#
loop_
_entity.id
_entity.type
_entity.pdbx_description
1 polymer ?
#
loop_
_entity_poly.entity_id
_entity_poly.type
_entity_poly.pdbx_seq_one_letter_code
_entity_poly.pdbx_strand_id
1 'polypeptide(L)'
;MMVQVYDPASDKWLSFSVPSIFKPEITEIERRGHLYLIGYKLSLLQLIPCLEEYDSMVDIWIPMPYLLFIYRIKKAVVVKDVPIVHEENRRSGECTPPVYWVPENRTWHILQESSPLCMIHMSKICTITDPNVVKVIVKRNRQQSRGYVKSPLA
;
A
#
# COMPACT_ATOMS: atom_id res chain seq x y z
N MET A 1 -11.79 17.55 7.21
CA MET A 1 -11.85 16.14 6.76
C MET A 1 -12.82 15.42 7.69
N MET A 2 -13.53 14.42 7.19
CA MET A 2 -14.44 13.58 7.98
C MET A 2 -14.12 12.12 7.64
N VAL A 3 -14.05 11.27 8.65
CA VAL A 3 -13.95 9.81 8.50
C VAL A 3 -15.28 9.24 8.95
N GLN A 4 -15.89 8.40 8.11
CA GLN A 4 -17.14 7.74 8.44
C GLN A 4 -17.07 6.26 8.09
N VAL A 5 -17.70 5.45 8.93
CA VAL A 5 -17.89 4.02 8.69
C VAL A 5 -19.39 3.79 8.51
N TYR A 6 -19.75 3.08 7.45
CA TYR A 6 -21.12 2.67 7.22
C TYR A 6 -21.45 1.48 8.13
N ASP A 7 -22.49 1.63 8.95
CA ASP A 7 -23.07 0.55 9.73
C ASP A 7 -24.29 -0.05 8.99
N PRO A 8 -24.16 -1.26 8.42
CA PRO A 8 -25.24 -1.89 7.68
C PRO A 8 -26.41 -2.35 8.56
N ALA A 9 -26.21 -2.49 9.88
CA ALA A 9 -27.30 -2.91 10.78
C ALA A 9 -28.28 -1.77 11.06
N SER A 10 -27.80 -0.54 11.15
CA SER A 10 -28.62 0.65 11.39
C SER A 10 -28.85 1.52 10.16
N ASP A 11 -28.26 1.15 9.01
CA ASP A 11 -28.28 1.88 7.74
C ASP A 11 -27.86 3.35 7.88
N LYS A 12 -26.75 3.56 8.62
CA LYS A 12 -26.26 4.91 8.96
C LYS A 12 -24.75 5.00 8.82
N TRP A 13 -24.29 6.23 8.61
CA TRP A 13 -22.88 6.58 8.66
C TRP A 13 -22.53 7.06 10.06
N LEU A 14 -21.57 6.38 10.70
CA LEU A 14 -21.02 6.76 11.99
C LEU A 14 -19.75 7.59 11.79
N SER A 15 -19.57 8.65 12.57
CA SER A 15 -18.40 9.51 12.50
C SER A 15 -17.30 9.03 13.44
N PHE A 16 -16.06 9.06 12.97
CA PHE A 16 -14.86 8.59 13.68
C PHE A 16 -13.77 9.65 13.72
N SER A 17 -12.72 9.40 14.52
CA SER A 17 -11.55 10.26 14.61
C SER A 17 -10.94 10.53 13.24
N VAL A 18 -10.47 11.77 13.09
CA VAL A 18 -9.91 12.27 11.84
C VAL A 18 -8.38 12.16 11.91
N PRO A 19 -7.71 11.62 10.88
CA PRO A 19 -6.25 11.54 10.85
C PRO A 19 -5.64 12.94 10.75
N SER A 20 -4.42 13.10 11.23
CA SER A 20 -3.72 14.40 11.19
C SER A 20 -3.02 14.68 9.84
N ILE A 21 -3.20 13.76 8.89
CA ILE A 21 -2.69 13.83 7.51
C ILE A 21 -3.48 14.85 6.67
N PHE A 22 -2.77 15.55 5.77
CA PHE A 22 -3.29 16.57 4.86
C PHE A 22 -3.94 15.99 3.59
N LYS A 23 -5.04 16.62 3.13
CA LYS A 23 -5.71 16.36 1.84
C LYS A 23 -5.14 17.29 0.75
N PRO A 24 -4.97 16.85 -0.52
CA PRO A 24 -5.89 15.94 -1.24
C PRO A 24 -5.37 14.53 -1.54
N GLU A 25 -4.14 14.20 -1.18
CA GLU A 25 -3.53 12.93 -1.57
C GLU A 25 -3.40 12.00 -0.37
N ILE A 26 -4.38 11.13 -0.17
CA ILE A 26 -4.33 10.06 0.84
C ILE A 26 -4.44 8.73 0.10
N THR A 27 -3.68 7.74 0.54
CA THR A 27 -3.77 6.36 0.06
C THR A 27 -4.05 5.46 1.25
N GLU A 28 -5.16 4.72 1.22
CA GLU A 28 -5.47 3.71 2.22
C GLU A 28 -4.83 2.35 1.94
N ILE A 29 -4.52 1.63 3.01
CA ILE A 29 -4.12 0.23 2.99
C ILE A 29 -4.82 -0.49 4.14
N GLU A 30 -5.43 -1.63 3.84
CA GLU A 30 -5.84 -2.59 4.86
C GLU A 30 -4.79 -3.69 4.97
N ARG A 31 -4.40 -4.03 6.20
CA ARG A 31 -3.52 -5.16 6.50
C ARG A 31 -3.91 -5.77 7.84
N ARG A 32 -4.28 -7.05 7.83
CA ARG A 32 -4.65 -7.83 9.04
C ARG A 32 -5.76 -7.18 9.87
N GLY A 33 -6.71 -6.51 9.23
CA GLY A 33 -7.79 -5.78 9.89
C GLY A 33 -7.39 -4.40 10.43
N HIS A 34 -6.14 -3.99 10.25
CA HIS A 34 -5.67 -2.65 10.57
C HIS A 34 -5.74 -1.75 9.33
N LEU A 35 -6.22 -0.52 9.52
CA LEU A 35 -6.31 0.48 8.48
C LEU A 35 -5.12 1.44 8.60
N TYR A 36 -4.42 1.63 7.49
CA TYR A 36 -3.29 2.53 7.39
C TYR A 36 -3.59 3.61 6.35
N LEU A 37 -3.23 4.85 6.66
CA LEU A 37 -3.32 5.97 5.73
C LEU A 37 -1.95 6.55 5.48
N ILE A 38 -1.59 6.60 4.20
CA ILE A 38 -0.38 7.26 3.72
C ILE A 38 -0.78 8.62 3.16
N GLY A 39 -0.09 9.67 3.58
CA GLY A 39 -0.23 10.97 2.96
C GLY A 39 0.91 11.90 3.34
N TYR A 40 0.59 13.17 3.52
CA TYR A 40 1.57 14.19 3.86
C TYR A 40 1.12 14.99 5.09
N LYS A 41 2.06 15.47 5.89
CA LYS A 41 1.82 16.52 6.89
C LYS A 41 2.42 17.82 6.39
N LEU A 42 1.69 18.91 6.54
CA LEU A 42 2.20 20.24 6.27
C LEU A 42 2.93 20.76 7.52
N SER A 43 4.23 20.99 7.40
CA SER A 43 5.05 21.57 8.48
C SER A 43 5.80 22.79 7.94
N LEU A 44 5.50 23.98 8.46
CA LEU A 44 6.25 25.23 8.21
C LEU A 44 6.69 25.45 6.74
N LEU A 45 5.85 25.09 5.76
CA LEU A 45 6.05 25.15 4.28
C LEU A 45 6.61 23.88 3.59
N GLN A 46 6.79 22.76 4.29
CA GLN A 46 7.22 21.48 3.71
C GLN A 46 6.13 20.41 3.82
N LEU A 47 6.01 19.58 2.78
CA LEU A 47 5.21 18.36 2.80
C LEU A 47 6.09 17.21 3.29
N ILE A 48 5.76 16.66 4.46
CA ILE A 48 6.47 15.53 5.04
C ILE A 48 5.66 14.27 4.77
N PRO A 49 6.19 13.26 4.06
CA PRO A 49 5.46 12.03 3.79
C PRO A 49 5.27 11.26 5.10
N CYS A 50 4.02 10.92 5.42
CA CYS A 50 3.67 10.31 6.70
C CYS A 50 2.69 9.16 6.51
N LEU A 51 2.70 8.27 7.50
CA LEU A 51 1.77 7.16 7.62
C LEU A 51 1.11 7.27 9.00
N GLU A 52 -0.18 6.96 9.06
CA GLU A 52 -0.92 6.78 10.32
C GLU A 52 -1.65 5.44 10.29
N GLU A 53 -1.61 4.72 11.41
CA GLU A 53 -2.41 3.51 11.63
C GLU A 53 -3.61 3.86 12.50
N TYR A 54 -4.78 3.34 12.15
CA TYR A 54 -5.99 3.49 12.94
C TYR A 54 -6.08 2.39 14.00
N ASP A 55 -6.18 2.79 15.27
CA ASP A 55 -6.51 1.91 16.38
C ASP A 55 -8.02 1.97 16.63
N SER A 56 -8.71 0.89 16.28
CA SER A 56 -10.17 0.77 16.39
C SER A 56 -10.68 0.57 17.81
N MET A 57 -9.82 0.17 18.76
CA MET A 57 -10.22 -0.07 20.14
C MET A 57 -10.42 1.23 20.90
N VAL A 58 -9.67 2.28 20.53
CA VAL A 58 -9.69 3.58 21.19
C VAL A 58 -10.07 4.74 20.26
N ASP A 59 -10.36 4.47 18.97
CA ASP A 59 -10.69 5.46 17.95
C ASP A 59 -9.64 6.57 17.86
N ILE A 60 -8.38 6.21 17.64
CA ILE A 60 -7.28 7.16 17.44
C ILE A 60 -6.42 6.79 16.23
N TRP A 61 -5.77 7.80 15.65
CA TRP A 61 -4.76 7.63 14.62
C TRP A 61 -3.36 7.72 15.24
N ILE A 62 -2.57 6.66 15.08
CA ILE A 62 -1.23 6.54 15.63
C ILE A 62 -0.21 6.86 14.53
N PRO A 63 0.65 7.89 14.70
CA PRO A 63 1.72 8.19 13.76
C PRO A 63 2.70 7.02 13.58
N MET A 64 3.02 6.73 12.33
CA MET A 64 4.03 5.78 11.91
C MET A 64 5.28 6.50 11.37
N PRO A 65 6.43 5.80 11.30
CA PRO A 65 7.64 6.32 10.70
C PRO A 65 7.42 6.87 9.28
N TYR A 66 8.05 8.01 9.00
CA TYR A 66 7.96 8.71 7.73
C TYR A 66 8.51 7.85 6.57
N LEU A 67 7.94 8.04 5.38
CA LEU A 67 8.50 7.42 4.17
C LEU A 67 9.82 8.09 3.80
N LEU A 68 10.66 7.33 3.09
CA LEU A 68 11.95 7.82 2.60
C LEU A 68 11.81 8.85 1.47
N PHE A 69 10.66 8.88 0.79
CA PHE A 69 10.45 9.69 -0.40
C PHE A 69 9.07 10.35 -0.43
N ILE A 70 8.98 11.43 -1.19
CA ILE A 70 7.73 12.08 -1.58
C ILE A 70 7.36 11.55 -2.97
N TYR A 71 6.26 10.81 -3.06
CA TYR A 71 5.75 10.23 -4.30
C TYR A 71 4.76 11.17 -4.99
N ARG A 72 4.91 11.44 -6.29
CA ARG A 72 3.99 12.35 -7.01
C ARG A 72 2.61 11.73 -7.19
N ILE A 73 2.54 10.45 -7.54
CA ILE A 73 1.29 9.67 -7.57
C ILE A 73 1.52 8.41 -6.77
N LYS A 74 1.26 8.46 -5.47
CA LYS A 74 1.43 7.30 -4.59
C LYS A 74 0.35 6.25 -4.84
N LYS A 75 0.79 5.00 -4.81
CA LYS A 75 -0.04 3.82 -4.61
C LYS A 75 0.58 2.96 -3.53
N ALA A 76 -0.26 2.15 -2.91
CA ALA A 76 0.23 1.16 -2.00
C ALA A 76 -0.56 -0.14 -2.12
N VAL A 77 0.14 -1.23 -1.85
CA VAL A 77 -0.33 -2.60 -2.04
C VAL A 77 0.27 -3.47 -0.94
N VAL A 78 -0.44 -4.51 -0.54
CA VAL A 78 0.07 -5.51 0.42
C VAL A 78 0.44 -6.76 -0.35
N VAL A 79 1.71 -7.15 -0.30
CA VAL A 79 2.21 -8.39 -0.93
C VAL A 79 2.72 -9.30 0.18
N LYS A 80 2.11 -10.47 0.34
CA LYS A 80 2.43 -11.40 1.44
C LYS A 80 2.49 -10.72 2.80
N ASP A 81 1.47 -9.94 3.11
CA ASP A 81 1.39 -9.19 4.38
C ASP A 81 2.46 -8.09 4.55
N VAL A 82 3.17 -7.71 3.48
CA VAL A 82 4.12 -6.60 3.50
C VAL A 82 3.53 -5.42 2.72
N PRO A 83 3.24 -4.28 3.38
CA PRO A 83 2.93 -3.03 2.70
C PRO A 83 4.09 -2.58 1.81
N ILE A 84 3.78 -2.28 0.56
CA ILE A 84 4.70 -1.70 -0.42
C ILE A 84 4.08 -0.41 -0.92
N VAL A 85 4.84 0.69 -0.86
CA VAL A 85 4.47 2.00 -1.41
C VAL A 85 5.28 2.24 -2.66
N HIS A 86 4.62 2.67 -3.72
CA HIS A 86 5.27 2.90 -5.00
C HIS A 86 4.62 4.06 -5.75
N GLU A 87 5.33 4.57 -6.74
CA GLU A 87 4.79 5.56 -7.66
C GLU A 87 3.98 4.89 -8.77
N GLU A 88 2.81 5.43 -9.12
CA GLU A 88 2.14 5.10 -10.36
C GLU A 88 2.84 5.83 -11.52
N ASN A 89 3.39 5.06 -12.46
CA ASN A 89 4.06 5.63 -13.62
C ASN A 89 3.02 6.00 -14.70
N ARG A 90 2.79 7.30 -14.92
CA ARG A 90 1.97 7.79 -16.04
C ARG A 90 2.78 8.40 -17.18
N ARG A 91 4.10 8.64 -17.02
CA ARG A 91 4.98 9.24 -18.03
C ARG A 91 6.41 8.73 -17.86
N SER A 92 7.08 8.48 -18.99
CA SER A 92 8.46 7.99 -19.07
C SER A 92 9.48 8.94 -18.43
N GLY A 93 9.66 8.83 -17.12
CA GLY A 93 10.74 9.42 -16.33
C GLY A 93 11.20 8.46 -15.25
N GLU A 94 12.26 8.80 -14.53
CA GLU A 94 12.70 8.04 -13.35
C GLU A 94 11.58 8.01 -12.31
N CYS A 95 11.08 6.82 -11.99
CA CYS A 95 10.15 6.63 -10.88
C CYS A 95 10.92 6.55 -9.58
N THR A 96 10.37 7.17 -8.54
CA THR A 96 10.85 6.95 -7.17
C THR A 96 10.78 5.46 -6.86
N PRO A 97 11.87 4.84 -6.34
CA PRO A 97 11.88 3.41 -6.12
C PRO A 97 10.80 3.01 -5.11
N PRO A 98 10.19 1.83 -5.27
CA PRO A 98 9.18 1.37 -4.34
C PRO A 98 9.84 1.00 -3.00
N VAL A 99 9.16 1.31 -1.90
CA VAL A 99 9.61 0.99 -0.54
C VAL A 99 8.67 -0.01 0.11
N TYR A 100 9.20 -0.84 1.00
CA TYR A 100 8.43 -1.84 1.72
C TYR A 100 8.62 -1.71 3.23
N TRP A 101 7.59 -2.10 3.98
CA TRP A 101 7.59 -2.01 5.43
C TRP A 101 8.24 -3.24 6.07
N VAL A 102 9.17 -3.01 6.99
CA VAL A 102 9.80 -4.05 7.82
C VAL A 102 9.27 -3.90 9.25
N PRO A 103 8.39 -4.81 9.71
CA PRO A 103 7.75 -4.69 11.02
C PRO A 103 8.73 -4.84 12.19
N GLU A 104 9.81 -5.61 12.05
CA GLU A 104 10.75 -5.96 13.13
C GLU A 104 11.45 -4.73 13.70
N ASN A 105 11.82 -3.78 12.84
CA ASN A 105 12.49 -2.54 13.22
C ASN A 105 11.60 -1.30 13.04
N ARG A 106 10.36 -1.49 12.57
CA ARG A 106 9.43 -0.42 12.20
C ARG A 106 10.09 0.58 11.24
N THR A 107 10.66 0.12 10.14
CA THR A 107 11.27 1.00 9.13
C THR A 107 10.86 0.66 7.71
N TRP A 108 10.98 1.67 6.84
CA TRP A 108 10.83 1.50 5.40
C TRP A 108 12.18 1.19 4.77
N HIS A 109 12.18 0.20 3.89
CA HIS A 109 13.36 -0.20 3.11
C HIS A 109 13.09 -0.03 1.62
N ILE A 110 14.13 0.28 0.86
CA ILE A 110 14.06 0.42 -0.60
C ILE A 110 14.08 -0.99 -1.22
N LEU A 111 13.17 -1.27 -2.16
CA LEU A 111 13.23 -2.50 -2.94
C LEU A 111 14.43 -2.46 -3.87
N GLN A 112 15.23 -3.53 -3.84
CA GLN A 112 16.38 -3.67 -4.73
C GLN A 112 15.94 -3.85 -6.19
N GLU A 113 16.74 -3.35 -7.12
CA GLU A 113 16.50 -3.46 -8.58
C GLU A 113 16.39 -4.91 -9.08
N SER A 114 17.04 -5.84 -8.39
CA SER A 114 16.97 -7.28 -8.68
C SER A 114 15.60 -7.90 -8.36
N SER A 115 14.76 -7.23 -7.56
CA SER A 115 13.43 -7.71 -7.21
C SER A 115 12.46 -7.49 -8.38
N PRO A 116 11.61 -8.48 -8.74
CA PRO A 116 10.57 -8.25 -9.74
C PRO A 116 9.55 -7.19 -9.27
N LEU A 117 9.48 -6.92 -7.96
CA LEU A 117 8.64 -5.89 -7.38
C LEU A 117 9.24 -4.48 -7.53
N CYS A 118 10.47 -4.33 -8.02
CA CYS A 118 11.01 -3.00 -8.35
C CYS A 118 10.21 -2.34 -9.47
N MET A 119 9.62 -3.13 -10.38
CA MET A 119 8.75 -2.67 -11.48
C MET A 119 7.26 -2.85 -11.16
N ILE A 120 6.88 -2.80 -9.88
CA ILE A 120 5.51 -3.04 -9.41
C ILE A 120 4.47 -2.12 -10.06
N HIS A 121 4.86 -0.91 -10.47
CA HIS A 121 4.00 0.03 -11.19
C HIS A 121 3.51 -0.49 -12.56
N MET A 122 4.22 -1.46 -13.15
CA MET A 122 3.83 -2.14 -14.40
C MET A 122 2.90 -3.33 -14.16
N SER A 123 2.64 -3.68 -12.90
CA SER A 123 1.88 -4.86 -12.51
C SER A 123 0.49 -4.51 -11.99
N LYS A 124 -0.47 -5.41 -12.19
CA LYS A 124 -1.73 -5.42 -11.44
C LYS A 124 -1.66 -6.52 -10.40
N ILE A 125 -1.91 -6.16 -9.14
CA ILE A 125 -1.88 -7.08 -8.01
C ILE A 125 -3.32 -7.43 -7.65
N CYS A 126 -3.57 -8.72 -7.44
CA CYS A 126 -4.84 -9.21 -6.95
C CYS A 126 -4.61 -10.35 -5.96
N THR A 127 -5.48 -10.43 -4.98
CA THR A 127 -5.53 -11.54 -4.03
C THR A 127 -6.45 -12.61 -4.60
N ILE A 128 -5.95 -13.83 -4.77
CA ILE A 128 -6.75 -14.98 -5.20
C ILE A 128 -6.96 -15.87 -3.99
N THR A 129 -8.20 -15.96 -3.53
CA THR A 129 -8.60 -16.79 -2.38
C THR A 129 -8.93 -18.23 -2.78
N ASP A 130 -9.35 -18.46 -4.03
CA ASP A 130 -9.64 -19.80 -4.55
C ASP A 130 -8.37 -20.43 -5.19
N PRO A 131 -7.81 -21.50 -4.61
CA PRO A 131 -6.61 -22.16 -5.15
C PRO A 131 -6.83 -22.81 -6.52
N ASN A 132 -8.08 -23.11 -6.92
CA ASN A 132 -8.37 -23.69 -8.23
C ASN A 132 -8.17 -22.66 -9.36
N VAL A 133 -8.48 -21.39 -9.12
CA VAL A 133 -8.23 -20.30 -10.07
C VAL A 133 -6.73 -20.20 -10.38
N VAL A 134 -5.88 -20.30 -9.36
CA VAL A 134 -4.41 -20.31 -9.53
C VAL A 134 -3.97 -21.47 -10.43
N LYS A 135 -4.47 -22.68 -10.18
CA LYS A 135 -4.14 -23.87 -10.99
C LYS A 135 -4.51 -23.69 -12.47
N VAL A 136 -5.69 -23.11 -12.74
CA VAL A 136 -6.15 -22.83 -14.11
C VAL A 136 -5.25 -21.81 -14.79
N ILE A 137 -4.91 -20.71 -14.12
CA ILE A 137 -4.02 -19.67 -14.65
C ILE A 137 -2.64 -20.25 -14.94
N VAL A 138 -2.06 -21.01 -14.00
CA VAL A 138 -0.75 -21.64 -14.17
C VAL A 138 -0.76 -22.63 -15.34
N LYS A 139 -1.80 -23.46 -15.46
CA LYS A 139 -1.93 -24.42 -16.57
C LYS A 139 -2.01 -23.69 -17.92
N ARG A 140 -2.83 -22.63 -18.00
CA ARG A 140 -2.98 -21.81 -19.21
C ARG A 140 -1.68 -21.11 -19.60
N ASN A 141 -1.00 -20.49 -18.63
CA ASN A 141 0.26 -19.80 -18.86
C ASN A 141 1.36 -20.78 -19.29
N ARG A 142 1.45 -21.98 -18.71
CA ARG A 142 2.41 -23.03 -19.16
C ARG A 142 2.18 -23.46 -20.61
N GLN A 143 0.95 -23.42 -21.09
CA GLN A 143 0.63 -23.72 -22.48
C GLN A 143 0.96 -22.56 -23.42
N GLN A 144 1.16 -21.35 -22.89
CA GLN A 144 1.30 -20.11 -23.67
C GLN A 144 2.69 -19.44 -23.56
N SER A 145 3.49 -19.69 -22.51
CA SER A 145 4.78 -19.01 -22.27
C SER A 145 5.98 -19.96 -22.16
N ARG A 146 7.06 -19.62 -22.87
CA ARG A 146 8.35 -20.34 -22.93
C ARG A 146 9.35 -19.97 -21.79
N GLY A 147 8.93 -19.38 -20.66
CA GLY A 147 9.86 -19.09 -19.57
C GLY A 147 9.22 -18.47 -18.33
N TYR A 148 9.64 -18.94 -17.15
CA TYR A 148 9.26 -18.39 -15.84
C TYR A 148 10.52 -17.87 -15.13
N VAL A 149 10.42 -16.69 -14.51
CA VAL A 149 11.37 -16.26 -13.47
C VAL A 149 10.70 -16.46 -12.12
N LYS A 150 11.22 -17.37 -11.30
CA LYS A 150 10.82 -17.51 -9.90
C LYS A 150 11.55 -16.45 -9.08
N SER A 151 10.82 -15.67 -8.28
CA SER A 151 11.41 -14.80 -7.28
C SER A 151 11.33 -15.46 -5.90
N PRO A 152 12.37 -15.37 -5.07
CA PRO A 152 12.37 -15.92 -3.70
C PRO A 152 11.39 -15.20 -2.76
N LEU A 153 10.74 -14.13 -3.21
CA LEU A 153 9.63 -13.48 -2.50
C LEU A 153 8.25 -14.07 -2.87
N ALA A 154 8.15 -15.07 -3.74
CA ALA A 154 6.89 -15.75 -4.14
C ALA A 154 6.62 -17.04 -3.38
#